data_AF-A0A7W0J6Y0-F1
#
_entry.id   AF-A0A7W0J6Y0-F1
#
_cell.length_a   1.000
_cell.length_b   1.000
_cell.length_c   1.000
_cell.angle_alpha   90.00
_cell.angle_beta   90.00
_cell.angle_gamma   90.00
#
_symmetry.space_group_name_H-M   'P 1'
#
loop_
_entity.id
_entity.type
_entity.pdbx_description
1 polymer ?
#
loop_
_entity_poly.entity_id
_entity_poly.type
_entity_poly.pdbx_seq_one_letter_code
_entity_poly.pdbx_strand_id
1 'polypeptide(L)'
;MIQEVDHIILMPRCSRHLLLGNSLGMKNAVGYWRTDSRLEYHKNASTIQEKTADANTVKCLRDKQRLVLTTATQILTTLGPDDGFIANPDPGLVIASESIVAHDMVSLAWLLLNRQAMSDKEITDARDPYKHQFIVENVNRFVVNRLGGIKEAVHAEKLLRNDIDSIWDDRVLNRAYEVFGGIPEVKLVDVGESVPQDLIEALAGMVARIPTSQ
;
A
#
# COMPACT_ATOMS: atom_id res chain seq x y z
N MET A 1 -8.78 -19.53 12.43
CA MET A 1 -7.71 -19.25 11.45
C MET A 1 -6.48 -18.56 12.05
N ILE A 2 -6.38 -17.22 12.19
CA ILE A 2 -5.12 -16.56 12.66
C ILE A 2 -4.66 -17.03 14.05
N GLN A 3 -5.62 -17.33 14.92
CA GLN A 3 -5.35 -17.86 16.27
C GLN A 3 -4.63 -19.23 16.22
N GLU A 4 -4.87 -20.04 15.19
CA GLU A 4 -4.48 -21.46 15.12
C GLU A 4 -3.19 -21.69 14.32
N VAL A 5 -2.77 -20.75 13.48
CA VAL A 5 -1.53 -20.89 12.69
C VAL A 5 -0.30 -20.49 13.50
N ASP A 6 0.86 -21.08 13.22
CA ASP A 6 2.12 -20.72 13.89
C ASP A 6 2.85 -19.58 13.16
N HIS A 7 2.71 -19.53 11.84
CA HIS A 7 3.41 -18.59 10.96
C HIS A 7 2.48 -18.00 9.91
N ILE A 8 2.72 -16.73 9.58
CA ILE A 8 2.02 -15.98 8.55
C ILE A 8 3.06 -15.50 7.52
N ILE A 9 2.82 -15.85 6.26
CA ILE A 9 3.51 -15.29 5.11
C ILE A 9 2.50 -14.41 4.38
N LEU A 10 2.82 -13.14 4.22
CA LEU A 10 1.99 -12.19 3.48
C LEU A 10 2.42 -12.18 2.01
N MET A 11 1.46 -12.30 1.11
CA MET A 11 1.69 -12.20 -0.34
C MET A 11 0.86 -11.06 -0.93
N PRO A 12 1.19 -9.80 -0.60
CA PRO A 12 0.46 -8.66 -1.12
C PRO A 12 0.73 -8.45 -2.62
N ARG A 13 -0.13 -7.66 -3.26
CA ARG A 13 0.14 -7.14 -4.60
C ARG A 13 1.02 -5.89 -4.49
N CYS A 14 1.69 -5.55 -5.59
CA CYS A 14 2.22 -4.20 -5.81
C CYS A 14 1.24 -3.46 -6.71
N SER A 15 0.37 -2.62 -6.15
CA SER A 15 -0.65 -1.94 -6.96
C SER A 15 -1.10 -0.60 -6.40
N ARG A 16 -1.63 0.25 -7.27
CA ARG A 16 -2.52 1.34 -6.88
C ARG A 16 -3.85 0.82 -6.35
N HIS A 17 -4.59 1.70 -5.67
CA HIS A 17 -5.89 1.42 -5.06
C HIS A 17 -6.75 2.68 -4.97
N LEU A 18 -8.00 2.59 -5.42
CA LEU A 18 -8.89 3.74 -5.54
C LEU A 18 -9.23 4.46 -4.22
N LEU A 19 -9.09 3.80 -3.07
CA LEU A 19 -9.43 4.39 -1.77
C LEU A 19 -8.23 4.65 -0.85
N LEU A 20 -7.10 3.98 -1.06
CA LEU A 20 -5.95 4.06 -0.15
C LEU A 20 -4.69 4.60 -0.82
N GLY A 21 -4.77 4.93 -2.10
CA GLY A 21 -3.61 5.22 -2.92
C GLY A 21 -3.00 3.93 -3.43
N ASN A 22 -2.58 3.04 -2.53
CA ASN A 22 -1.91 1.79 -2.87
C ASN A 22 -2.53 0.57 -2.17
N SER A 23 -2.23 -0.63 -2.67
CA SER A 23 -2.38 -1.88 -1.95
C SER A 23 -1.02 -2.59 -1.95
N LEU A 24 -0.41 -2.65 -0.77
CA LEU A 24 0.88 -3.28 -0.47
C LEU A 24 0.69 -4.23 0.74
N GLY A 25 1.76 -4.58 1.46
CA GLY A 25 1.75 -5.50 2.59
C GLY A 25 0.77 -5.13 3.70
N MET A 26 0.83 -3.88 4.18
CA MET A 26 0.00 -3.41 5.30
C MET A 26 -1.51 -3.57 5.05
N LYS A 27 -1.92 -3.52 3.77
CA LYS A 27 -3.32 -3.70 3.35
C LYS A 27 -3.87 -5.07 3.71
N ASN A 28 -3.03 -6.11 3.77
CA ASN A 28 -3.48 -7.49 3.97
C ASN A 28 -4.25 -7.67 5.28
N ALA A 29 -3.95 -6.88 6.31
CA ALA A 29 -4.65 -6.94 7.59
C ALA A 29 -6.18 -6.74 7.46
N VAL A 30 -6.62 -5.91 6.50
CA VAL A 30 -8.04 -5.66 6.23
C VAL A 30 -8.78 -6.92 5.78
N GLY A 31 -8.08 -7.86 5.15
CA GLY A 31 -8.64 -9.14 4.70
C GLY A 31 -9.08 -10.07 5.84
N TYR A 32 -8.58 -9.84 7.06
CA TYR A 32 -8.92 -10.63 8.24
C TYR A 32 -10.13 -10.09 9.01
N TRP A 33 -10.61 -8.91 8.64
CA TRP A 33 -11.64 -8.22 9.39
C TRP A 33 -13.04 -8.73 9.06
N ARG A 34 -13.84 -8.85 10.13
CA ARG A 34 -15.28 -8.99 10.01
C ARG A 34 -15.90 -7.77 9.34
N THR A 35 -17.12 -7.93 8.83
CA THR A 35 -17.86 -6.88 8.12
C THR A 35 -18.10 -5.63 8.97
N ASP A 36 -18.37 -5.78 10.26
CA ASP A 36 -18.52 -4.68 11.22
C ASP A 36 -17.24 -3.83 11.36
N SER A 37 -16.08 -4.48 11.45
CA SER A 37 -14.78 -3.81 11.55
C SER A 37 -14.42 -3.09 10.25
N ARG A 38 -14.73 -3.69 9.09
CA ARG A 38 -14.57 -3.05 7.77
C ARG A 38 -15.51 -1.85 7.62
N LEU A 39 -16.73 -1.94 8.15
CA LEU A 39 -17.68 -0.82 8.15
C LEU A 39 -17.11 0.36 8.93
N GLU A 40 -16.67 0.15 10.18
CA GLU A 40 -16.10 1.23 11.00
C GLU A 40 -14.84 1.84 10.38
N TYR A 41 -14.02 1.02 9.73
CA TYR A 41 -12.86 1.46 8.96
C TYR A 41 -13.22 2.39 7.79
N HIS A 42 -14.23 2.02 7.00
CA HIS A 42 -14.70 2.84 5.87
C HIS A 42 -15.59 4.02 6.29
N LYS A 43 -16.31 3.91 7.41
CA LYS A 43 -17.17 4.97 7.93
C LYS A 43 -16.36 6.10 8.55
N ASN A 44 -15.36 5.76 9.36
CA ASN A 44 -14.48 6.74 10.00
C ASN A 44 -13.25 7.00 9.11
N ALA A 45 -13.52 7.46 7.88
CA ALA A 45 -12.59 7.42 6.76
C ALA A 45 -11.47 8.49 6.77
N SER A 46 -11.55 9.49 7.66
CA SER A 46 -10.58 10.60 7.69
C SER A 46 -9.14 10.12 7.91
N THR A 47 -8.99 9.00 8.63
CA THR A 47 -7.73 8.38 9.05
C THR A 47 -7.60 6.93 8.53
N ILE A 48 -8.25 6.62 7.41
CA ILE A 48 -8.33 5.25 6.89
C ILE A 48 -6.94 4.67 6.53
N GLN A 49 -6.01 5.50 6.08
CA GLN A 49 -4.64 5.11 5.78
C GLN A 49 -3.87 4.78 7.07
N GLU A 50 -3.96 5.61 8.09
CA GLU A 50 -3.31 5.38 9.38
C GLU A 50 -3.87 4.12 10.05
N LYS A 51 -5.19 3.90 9.98
CA LYS A 51 -5.84 2.68 10.45
C LYS A 51 -5.36 1.43 9.73
N THR A 52 -4.91 1.54 8.47
CA THR A 52 -4.31 0.43 7.73
C THR A 52 -2.99 0.01 8.39
N ALA A 53 -2.15 0.97 8.81
CA ALA A 53 -0.93 0.66 9.54
C ALA A 53 -1.24 0.11 10.94
N ASP A 54 -2.15 0.75 11.69
CA ASP A 54 -2.56 0.32 13.03
C ASP A 54 -3.10 -1.12 13.04
N ALA A 55 -3.78 -1.55 11.98
CA ALA A 55 -4.32 -2.90 11.82
C ALA A 55 -3.25 -4.00 11.98
N ASN A 56 -2.00 -3.70 11.63
CA ASN A 56 -0.89 -4.65 11.67
C ASN A 56 -0.22 -4.74 13.05
N THR A 57 -0.67 -3.94 14.02
CA THR A 57 -0.08 -3.88 15.37
C THR A 57 -0.62 -4.96 16.32
N VAL A 58 -1.70 -5.65 15.95
CA VAL A 58 -2.33 -6.66 16.81
C VAL A 58 -1.35 -7.81 17.07
N LYS A 59 -1.19 -8.18 18.35
CA LYS A 59 -0.19 -9.17 18.80
C LYS A 59 -0.22 -10.48 18.00
N CYS A 60 -1.40 -11.01 17.67
CA CYS A 60 -1.52 -12.25 16.92
C CYS A 60 -1.03 -12.15 15.46
N LEU A 61 -1.01 -10.96 14.86
CA LEU A 61 -0.39 -10.74 13.55
C LEU A 61 1.11 -10.53 13.71
N ARG A 62 1.50 -9.59 14.58
CA ARG A 62 2.89 -9.19 14.81
C ARG A 62 3.78 -10.37 15.20
N ASP A 63 3.32 -11.20 16.12
CA ASP A 63 4.11 -12.32 16.65
C ASP A 63 4.19 -13.49 15.67
N LYS A 64 3.35 -13.54 14.63
CA LYS A 64 3.23 -14.67 13.71
C LYS A 64 3.67 -14.35 12.28
N GLN A 65 3.70 -13.08 11.88
CA GLN A 65 4.26 -12.67 10.58
C GLN A 65 5.75 -13.01 10.53
N ARG A 66 6.17 -13.73 9.49
CA ARG A 66 7.56 -14.15 9.28
C ARG A 66 8.15 -13.59 8.00
N LEU A 67 7.32 -13.40 6.99
CA LEU A 67 7.76 -12.97 5.67
C LEU A 67 6.65 -12.19 4.97
N VAL A 68 7.04 -11.17 4.22
CA VAL A 68 6.22 -10.51 3.22
C VAL A 68 6.91 -10.71 1.87
N LEU A 69 6.20 -11.26 0.89
CA LEU A 69 6.72 -11.63 -0.42
C LEU A 69 5.81 -11.08 -1.51
N THR A 70 6.35 -10.22 -2.37
CA THR A 70 5.63 -9.68 -3.52
C THR A 70 6.31 -10.07 -4.81
N THR A 71 5.57 -10.70 -5.71
CA THR A 71 5.96 -10.90 -7.11
C THR A 71 5.51 -9.68 -7.92
N ALA A 72 6.36 -8.65 -7.97
CA ALA A 72 6.09 -7.41 -8.68
C ALA A 72 6.64 -7.42 -10.12
N THR A 73 6.47 -8.55 -10.80
CA THR A 73 6.76 -8.71 -12.25
C THR A 73 5.66 -8.15 -13.14
N GLN A 74 4.47 -7.93 -12.55
CA GLN A 74 3.38 -7.17 -13.14
C GLN A 74 2.80 -6.25 -12.07
N ILE A 75 2.58 -4.98 -12.41
CA ILE A 75 2.20 -3.94 -11.45
C ILE A 75 1.00 -3.18 -11.99
N LEU A 76 -0.03 -3.04 -11.17
CA LEU A 76 -1.20 -2.24 -11.52
C LEU A 76 -0.97 -0.78 -11.10
N THR A 77 -0.61 0.09 -12.05
CA THR A 77 -0.04 1.42 -11.78
C THR A 77 -1.05 2.56 -11.73
N THR A 78 -2.34 2.31 -11.97
CA THR A 78 -3.37 3.36 -11.98
C THR A 78 -4.60 3.07 -11.10
N LEU A 79 -5.57 2.30 -11.58
CA LEU A 79 -6.82 2.01 -10.89
C LEU A 79 -6.80 0.60 -10.30
N GLY A 80 -6.91 0.47 -8.98
CA GLY A 80 -7.10 -0.82 -8.33
C GLY A 80 -8.53 -1.03 -7.80
N PRO A 81 -8.94 -2.29 -7.55
CA PRO A 81 -8.07 -3.46 -7.51
C PRO A 81 -7.81 -4.16 -8.85
N ASP A 82 -8.66 -4.01 -9.88
CA ASP A 82 -8.62 -4.94 -11.04
C ASP A 82 -8.64 -4.27 -12.43
N ASP A 83 -8.90 -2.96 -12.53
CA ASP A 83 -9.24 -2.30 -13.81
C ASP A 83 -8.17 -1.33 -14.36
N GLY A 84 -7.05 -1.17 -13.66
CA GLY A 84 -5.99 -0.22 -13.99
C GLY A 84 -5.06 -0.68 -15.10
N PHE A 85 -4.10 0.19 -15.43
CA PHE A 85 -3.02 -0.15 -16.34
C PHE A 85 -2.05 -1.14 -15.68
N ILE A 86 -1.71 -2.22 -16.40
CA ILE A 86 -0.74 -3.22 -15.96
C ILE A 86 0.59 -2.93 -16.64
N ALA A 87 1.57 -2.45 -15.87
CA ALA A 87 2.96 -2.40 -16.28
C ALA A 87 3.59 -3.79 -16.17
N ASN A 88 4.43 -4.14 -17.15
CA ASN A 88 5.22 -5.39 -17.18
C ASN A 88 6.70 -5.00 -17.23
N PRO A 89 7.32 -4.63 -16.09
CA PRO A 89 8.70 -4.18 -16.07
C PRO A 89 9.64 -5.32 -16.46
N ASP A 90 10.73 -4.98 -17.15
CA ASP A 90 11.80 -5.93 -17.51
C ASP A 90 13.16 -5.35 -17.07
N PRO A 91 13.80 -5.89 -16.01
CA PRO A 91 13.34 -7.05 -15.25
C PRO A 91 12.17 -6.73 -14.32
N GLY A 92 11.31 -7.72 -14.10
CA GLY A 92 10.35 -7.71 -13.01
C GLY A 92 11.02 -8.11 -11.69
N LEU A 93 10.53 -7.60 -10.55
CA LEU A 93 11.14 -7.86 -9.25
C LEU A 93 10.33 -8.84 -8.39
N VAL A 94 11.04 -9.65 -7.60
CA VAL A 94 10.48 -10.34 -6.44
C VAL A 94 11.06 -9.69 -5.19
N ILE A 95 10.19 -9.10 -4.37
CA ILE A 95 10.58 -8.35 -3.17
C ILE A 95 10.20 -9.19 -1.96
N ALA A 96 11.15 -9.41 -1.05
CA ALA A 96 10.94 -10.19 0.16
C ALA A 96 11.54 -9.48 1.38
N SER A 97 10.83 -9.48 2.51
CA SER A 97 11.37 -9.01 3.78
C SER A 97 10.65 -9.62 4.97
N GLU A 98 11.37 -9.77 6.09
CA GLU A 98 10.76 -10.07 7.39
C GLU A 98 10.09 -8.84 8.00
N SER A 99 10.48 -7.62 7.58
CA SER A 99 9.84 -6.36 8.01
C SER A 99 8.82 -5.92 6.98
N ILE A 100 7.54 -5.93 7.36
CA ILE A 100 6.45 -5.41 6.52
C ILE A 100 6.64 -3.92 6.18
N VAL A 101 7.26 -3.14 7.07
CA VAL A 101 7.54 -1.72 6.83
C VAL A 101 8.61 -1.58 5.75
N ALA A 102 9.75 -2.27 5.89
CA ALA A 102 10.82 -2.22 4.89
C ALA A 102 10.36 -2.77 3.53
N HIS A 103 9.56 -3.83 3.55
CA HIS A 103 8.93 -4.38 2.35
C HIS A 103 8.07 -3.34 1.63
N ASP A 104 7.19 -2.65 2.35
CA ASP A 104 6.27 -1.68 1.76
C ASP A 104 7.01 -0.41 1.29
N MET A 105 8.09 -0.01 1.95
CA MET A 105 8.97 1.07 1.45
C MET A 105 9.52 0.75 0.06
N VAL A 106 10.11 -0.44 -0.12
CA VAL A 106 10.69 -0.86 -1.41
C VAL A 106 9.60 -1.12 -2.46
N SER A 107 8.48 -1.73 -2.05
CA SER A 107 7.36 -2.00 -2.96
C SER A 107 6.72 -0.72 -3.46
N LEU A 108 6.56 0.30 -2.60
CA LEU A 108 6.06 1.60 -3.00
C LEU A 108 7.06 2.33 -3.91
N ALA A 109 8.35 2.28 -3.60
CA ALA A 109 9.38 2.85 -4.46
C ALA A 109 9.31 2.23 -5.87
N TRP A 110 9.20 0.90 -5.94
CA TRP A 110 9.05 0.17 -7.20
C TRP A 110 7.76 0.54 -7.97
N LEU A 111 6.63 0.69 -7.27
CA LEU A 111 5.38 1.15 -7.85
C LEU A 111 5.50 2.56 -8.43
N LEU A 112 6.12 3.48 -7.69
CA LEU A 112 6.28 4.87 -8.11
C LEU A 112 7.25 5.00 -9.29
N LEU A 113 8.37 4.27 -9.27
CA LEU A 113 9.33 4.24 -10.38
C LEU A 113 8.66 3.83 -11.69
N ASN A 114 7.89 2.73 -11.66
CA ASN A 114 7.17 2.25 -12.84
C ASN A 114 6.05 3.18 -13.28
N ARG A 115 5.40 3.86 -12.33
CA ARG A 115 4.36 4.84 -12.61
C ARG A 115 4.92 6.12 -13.25
N GLN A 116 6.10 6.56 -12.83
CA GLN A 116 6.80 7.71 -13.41
C GLN A 116 7.31 7.43 -14.82
N ALA A 117 7.61 6.16 -15.13
CA ALA A 117 8.04 5.74 -16.47
C ALA A 117 6.87 5.61 -17.49
N MET A 118 5.61 5.74 -17.04
CA MET A 118 4.45 5.64 -17.92
C MET A 118 4.34 6.85 -18.86
N SER A 119 3.88 6.58 -20.08
CA SER A 119 3.49 7.62 -21.04
C SER A 119 2.14 8.25 -20.70
N ASP A 120 1.91 9.47 -21.21
CA ASP A 120 0.63 10.18 -21.06
C ASP A 120 -0.57 9.39 -21.60
N LYS A 121 -0.36 8.51 -22.58
CA LYS A 121 -1.43 7.65 -23.14
C LYS A 121 -1.84 6.54 -22.17
N GLU A 122 -0.94 6.14 -21.28
CA GLU A 122 -1.17 5.10 -20.29
C GLU A 122 -1.81 5.68 -19.02
N ILE A 123 -1.53 6.95 -18.69
CA ILE A 123 -2.14 7.72 -17.60
C ILE A 123 -3.24 8.65 -18.15
N THR A 124 -4.47 8.14 -18.26
CA THR A 124 -5.65 8.99 -18.51
C THR A 124 -6.47 9.16 -17.24
N ASP A 125 -7.24 10.24 -17.10
CA ASP A 125 -8.12 10.45 -15.93
C ASP A 125 -9.14 9.31 -15.77
N ALA A 126 -9.61 8.73 -16.88
CA ALA A 126 -10.47 7.54 -16.85
C ALA A 126 -9.76 6.30 -16.26
N ARG A 127 -8.45 6.19 -16.48
CA ARG A 127 -7.63 5.09 -15.95
C ARG A 127 -7.05 5.39 -14.57
N ASP A 128 -7.06 6.63 -14.13
CA ASP A 128 -6.56 7.07 -12.83
C ASP A 128 -7.52 8.06 -12.11
N PRO A 129 -8.74 7.61 -11.79
CA PRO A 129 -9.76 8.45 -11.18
C PRO A 129 -9.42 8.86 -9.74
N TYR A 130 -8.38 8.26 -9.14
CA TYR A 130 -7.86 8.64 -7.84
C TYR A 130 -7.42 10.11 -7.80
N LYS A 131 -7.11 10.72 -8.95
CA LYS A 131 -6.81 12.16 -9.10
C LYS A 131 -7.98 13.10 -8.76
N HIS A 132 -9.17 12.59 -8.41
CA HIS A 132 -10.30 13.41 -8.00
C HIS A 132 -10.83 13.04 -6.61
N GLN A 133 -10.69 13.96 -5.65
CA GLN A 133 -11.17 13.81 -4.28
C GLN A 133 -12.67 13.46 -4.20
N PHE A 134 -13.50 14.04 -5.08
CA PHE A 134 -14.92 13.72 -5.15
C PHE A 134 -15.18 12.25 -5.50
N ILE A 135 -14.39 11.65 -6.41
CA ILE A 135 -14.56 10.25 -6.79
C ILE A 135 -14.24 9.35 -5.60
N VAL A 136 -13.08 9.55 -4.97
CA VAL A 136 -12.63 8.75 -3.83
C VAL A 136 -13.65 8.79 -2.68
N GLU A 137 -14.20 9.97 -2.39
CA GLU A 137 -15.23 10.13 -1.36
C GLU A 137 -16.51 9.35 -1.68
N ASN A 138 -17.04 9.48 -2.91
CA ASN A 138 -18.28 8.82 -3.29
C ASN A 138 -18.14 7.30 -3.38
N VAL A 139 -17.00 6.80 -3.86
CA VAL A 139 -16.72 5.36 -3.87
C VAL A 139 -16.64 4.82 -2.44
N ASN A 140 -16.03 5.55 -1.52
CA ASN A 140 -16.03 5.15 -0.11
C ASN A 140 -17.45 5.12 0.47
N ARG A 141 -18.28 6.14 0.22
CA ARG A 141 -19.69 6.14 0.66
C ARG A 141 -20.48 4.97 0.09
N PHE A 142 -20.23 4.58 -1.15
CA PHE A 142 -20.81 3.38 -1.75
C PHE A 142 -20.39 2.10 -1.01
N VAL A 143 -19.11 1.99 -0.63
CA VAL A 143 -18.62 0.87 0.18
C VAL A 143 -19.29 0.84 1.55
N VAL A 144 -19.40 1.98 2.24
CA VAL A 144 -20.10 2.07 3.54
C VAL A 144 -21.57 1.65 3.40
N ASN A 145 -22.26 2.10 2.34
CA ASN A 145 -23.64 1.70 2.08
C ASN A 145 -23.78 0.17 1.89
N ARG A 146 -22.83 -0.47 1.20
CA ARG A 146 -22.82 -1.93 1.02
C ARG A 146 -22.58 -2.68 2.34
N LEU A 147 -21.77 -2.12 3.24
CA LEU A 147 -21.39 -2.76 4.50
C LEU A 147 -22.40 -2.54 5.63
N GLY A 148 -23.03 -1.36 5.69
CA GLY A 148 -23.88 -0.94 6.81
C GLY A 148 -25.18 -0.24 6.42
N GLY A 149 -25.47 -0.08 5.13
CA GLY A 149 -26.68 0.56 4.62
C GLY A 149 -26.59 2.09 4.54
N ILE A 150 -27.66 2.69 4.00
CA ILE A 150 -27.68 4.11 3.62
C ILE A 150 -27.51 5.05 4.82
N LYS A 151 -28.03 4.66 5.98
CA LYS A 151 -27.89 5.42 7.22
C LYS A 151 -26.42 5.59 7.58
N GLU A 152 -25.62 4.53 7.50
CA GLU A 152 -24.18 4.60 7.80
C GLU A 152 -23.43 5.40 6.73
N ALA A 153 -23.81 5.28 5.45
CA ALA A 153 -23.17 6.01 4.36
C ALA A 153 -23.34 7.54 4.45
N VAL A 154 -24.48 8.00 4.95
CA VAL A 154 -24.73 9.44 5.21
C VAL A 154 -23.86 9.95 6.35
N HIS A 155 -23.63 9.14 7.38
CA HIS A 155 -22.79 9.49 8.53
C HIS A 155 -21.30 9.19 8.30
N ALA A 156 -20.91 8.67 7.13
CA ALA A 156 -19.52 8.42 6.83
C ALA A 156 -18.74 9.73 6.75
N GLU A 157 -17.60 9.75 7.43
CA GLU A 157 -16.62 10.82 7.33
C GLU A 157 -16.09 10.92 5.90
N LYS A 158 -15.58 12.11 5.57
CA LYS A 158 -14.89 12.33 4.31
C LYS A 158 -13.60 11.50 4.27
N LEU A 159 -13.47 10.66 3.24
CA LEU A 159 -12.20 9.99 2.96
C LEU A 159 -11.24 11.01 2.36
N LEU A 160 -10.07 11.21 2.96
CA LEU A 160 -9.04 12.09 2.42
C LEU A 160 -8.08 11.30 1.54
N ARG A 161 -7.86 11.80 0.33
CA ARG A 161 -6.91 11.21 -0.60
C ARG A 161 -5.49 11.22 0.00
N ASN A 162 -4.76 10.16 -0.29
CA ASN A 162 -3.33 10.01 -0.02
C ASN A 162 -2.59 10.30 -1.33
N ASP A 163 -2.20 11.55 -1.54
CA ASP A 163 -1.38 12.00 -2.69
C ASP A 163 0.07 11.64 -2.43
N ILE A 164 0.71 10.96 -3.38
CA ILE A 164 1.99 10.28 -3.17
C ILE A 164 2.87 10.52 -4.39
N ASP A 165 3.85 11.40 -4.22
CA ASP A 165 4.90 11.65 -5.21
C ASP A 165 6.20 10.91 -4.84
N SER A 166 6.41 10.70 -3.54
CA SER A 166 7.48 9.92 -2.94
C SER A 166 6.95 8.95 -1.89
N ILE A 167 7.76 7.97 -1.48
CA ILE A 167 7.36 7.05 -0.40
C ILE A 167 7.11 7.75 0.94
N TRP A 168 7.69 8.95 1.10
CA TRP A 168 7.63 9.74 2.33
C TRP A 168 6.33 10.51 2.49
N ASP A 169 5.54 10.62 1.41
CA ASP A 169 4.21 11.24 1.43
C ASP A 169 3.13 10.25 1.90
N ASP A 170 3.42 8.95 1.85
CA ASP A 170 2.44 7.91 2.12
C ASP A 170 2.03 7.86 3.60
N ARG A 171 0.76 8.18 3.85
CA ARG A 171 0.19 8.19 5.21
C ARG A 171 0.19 6.82 5.90
N VAL A 172 0.17 5.71 5.15
CA VAL A 172 0.25 4.36 5.74
C VAL A 172 1.68 4.14 6.26
N LEU A 173 2.70 4.39 5.45
CA LEU A 173 4.11 4.27 5.85
C LEU A 173 4.46 5.25 6.98
N ASN A 174 4.03 6.50 6.90
CA ASN A 174 4.28 7.49 7.95
C ASN A 174 3.72 7.03 9.30
N ARG A 175 2.49 6.51 9.31
CA ARG A 175 1.92 5.91 10.52
C ARG A 175 2.65 4.64 10.93
N ALA A 176 3.08 3.81 9.98
CA ALA A 176 3.82 2.59 10.27
C ALA A 176 5.14 2.90 10.99
N TYR A 177 5.86 3.95 10.61
CA TYR A 177 7.08 4.37 11.30
C TYR A 177 6.80 4.70 12.78
N GLU A 178 5.68 5.34 13.09
CA GLU A 178 5.30 5.65 14.48
C GLU A 178 5.00 4.37 15.28
N VAL A 179 4.21 3.45 14.72
CA VAL A 179 3.68 2.29 15.48
C VAL A 179 4.59 1.06 15.48
N PHE A 180 5.58 1.02 14.58
CA PHE A 180 6.61 -0.03 14.51
C PHE A 180 7.97 0.40 15.08
N GLY A 181 8.06 1.58 15.72
CA GLY A 181 9.25 1.98 16.48
C GLY A 181 10.32 2.71 15.66
N GLY A 182 9.96 3.26 14.51
CA GLY A 182 10.80 4.12 13.69
C GLY A 182 10.83 3.71 12.22
N ILE A 183 11.63 4.45 11.45
CA ILE A 183 11.94 4.12 10.06
C ILE A 183 13.01 3.02 10.08
N PRO A 184 12.77 1.83 9.50
CA PRO A 184 13.77 0.78 9.47
C PRO A 184 14.93 1.13 8.52
N GLU A 185 16.12 0.65 8.83
CA GLU A 185 17.22 0.64 7.87
C GLU A 185 16.91 -0.37 6.75
N VAL A 186 16.88 0.09 5.50
CA VAL A 186 16.64 -0.77 4.34
C VAL A 186 17.98 -1.16 3.72
N LYS A 187 18.29 -2.46 3.74
CA LYS A 187 19.43 -3.06 3.03
C LYS A 187 18.89 -3.89 1.87
N LEU A 188 19.17 -3.43 0.65
CA LEU A 188 18.83 -4.18 -0.56
C LEU A 188 19.89 -5.26 -0.79
N VAL A 189 19.45 -6.51 -0.91
CA VAL A 189 20.31 -7.66 -1.21
C VAL A 189 19.75 -8.34 -2.44
N ASP A 190 20.53 -8.34 -3.53
CA ASP A 190 20.20 -9.12 -4.73
C ASP A 190 20.70 -10.55 -4.55
N VAL A 191 19.80 -11.44 -4.16
CA VAL A 191 20.10 -12.86 -3.91
C VAL A 191 20.46 -13.60 -5.19
N GLY A 192 19.95 -13.15 -6.34
CA GLY A 192 20.13 -13.83 -7.63
C GLY A 192 21.26 -13.28 -8.48
N GLU A 193 21.90 -12.18 -8.06
CA GLU A 193 22.87 -11.41 -8.87
C GLU A 193 22.33 -11.08 -10.28
N SER A 194 21.02 -10.83 -10.36
CA SER A 194 20.27 -10.67 -11.61
C SER A 194 19.58 -9.32 -11.74
N VAL A 195 19.58 -8.50 -10.68
CA VAL A 195 18.97 -7.18 -10.68
C VAL A 195 20.01 -6.16 -11.17
N PRO A 196 19.70 -5.37 -12.21
CA PRO A 196 20.58 -4.31 -12.69
C PRO A 196 21.00 -3.35 -11.57
N GLN A 197 22.28 -3.01 -11.55
CA GLN A 197 22.87 -2.18 -10.49
C GLN A 197 22.24 -0.78 -10.41
N ASP A 198 21.92 -0.19 -11.56
CA ASP A 198 21.22 1.10 -11.67
C ASP A 198 19.82 1.06 -11.05
N LEU A 199 19.11 -0.07 -11.18
CA LEU A 199 17.82 -0.27 -10.53
C LEU A 199 17.96 -0.40 -9.01
N ILE A 200 18.97 -1.12 -8.52
CA ILE A 200 19.27 -1.21 -7.08
C ILE A 200 19.56 0.20 -6.53
N GLU A 201 20.39 0.98 -7.23
CA GLU A 201 20.75 2.35 -6.85
C GLU A 201 19.54 3.29 -6.86
N ALA A 202 18.66 3.18 -7.87
CA ALA A 202 17.43 3.96 -7.94
C ALA A 202 16.52 3.67 -6.75
N LEU A 203 16.26 2.39 -6.46
CA LEU A 203 15.44 1.99 -5.30
C LEU A 203 16.08 2.41 -3.98
N ALA A 204 17.39 2.22 -3.83
CA ALA A 204 18.14 2.66 -2.66
C ALA A 204 18.03 4.17 -2.45
N GLY A 205 18.12 4.97 -3.52
CA GLY A 205 17.95 6.41 -3.47
C GLY A 205 16.55 6.85 -3.05
N MET A 206 15.50 6.15 -3.52
CA MET A 206 14.11 6.46 -3.15
C MET A 206 13.78 6.12 -1.69
N VAL A 207 14.39 5.07 -1.13
CA VAL A 207 14.18 4.65 0.27
C VAL A 207 15.19 5.26 1.23
N ALA A 208 16.25 5.89 0.73
CA ALA A 208 17.20 6.63 1.53
C ALA A 208 16.52 7.87 2.12
N ARG A 209 16.71 8.08 3.42
CA ARG A 209 16.21 9.27 4.09
C ARG A 209 17.00 10.48 3.58
N ILE A 210 16.32 11.45 2.98
CA ILE A 210 16.93 12.76 2.73
C ILE A 210 17.13 13.42 4.10
N PRO A 211 18.36 13.85 4.46
CA PRO A 211 18.56 14.62 5.68
C PRO A 211 17.73 15.90 5.58
N THR A 212 16.72 16.06 6.44
CA THR A 212 16.09 17.37 6.63
C THR A 212 17.15 18.29 7.22
N SER A 213 17.63 19.25 6.43
CA SER A 213 18.31 20.43 6.93
C SER A 213 17.41 21.07 7.99
N GLN A 214 17.87 21.04 9.24
CA GLN A 214 17.26 21.74 10.36
C GLN A 214 17.33 23.25 10.16
#